data_AF-A0AAF1AE62-F1
#
_entry.id   AF-A0AAF1AE62-F1
#
_cell.length_a   1.000
_cell.length_b   1.000
_cell.length_c   1.000
_cell.angle_alpha   90.00
_cell.angle_beta   90.00
_cell.angle_gamma   90.00
#
_symmetry.space_group_name_H-M   'P 1'
#
loop_
_entity.id
_entity.type
_entity.pdbx_description
1 polymer ?
#
loop_
_entity_poly.entity_id
_entity_poly.type
_entity_poly.pdbx_seq_one_letter_code
_entity_poly.pdbx_strand_id
1 'polypeptide(L)' 'MAKEIDRVRAQSALWVIRQHPGMVLFAVSPAVIALAGVWWFFGVGWAALLLIGMVLGGGAAVLMKR' A
#
# COMPACT_ATOMS: atom_id res chain seq x y z
N MET A 1 14.45 15.58 15.72
CA MET A 1 14.57 15.72 14.26
C MET A 1 13.46 14.92 13.63
N ALA A 2 12.43 15.56 13.08
CA ALA A 2 11.44 14.84 12.30
C ALA A 2 12.15 14.27 11.05
N LYS A 3 12.14 12.94 10.88
CA LYS A 3 12.73 12.28 9.71
C LYS A 3 11.79 12.53 8.55
N GLU A 4 11.93 13.70 7.93
CA GLU A 4 11.11 14.13 6.81
C GLU A 4 11.18 13.07 5.70
N ILE A 5 10.04 12.80 5.06
CA ILE A 5 10.03 11.88 3.93
C ILE A 5 10.80 12.55 2.81
N ASP A 6 11.90 11.93 2.38
CA ASP A 6 12.69 12.43 1.27
C ASP A 6 11.80 12.61 0.04
N ARG A 7 11.66 13.88 -0.36
CA ARG A 7 10.83 14.28 -1.50
C ARG A 7 11.27 13.60 -2.78
N VAL A 8 12.57 13.36 -2.96
CA VAL A 8 13.12 12.63 -4.11
C VAL A 8 12.56 11.21 -4.12
N ARG A 9 12.65 10.48 -3.00
CA ARG A 9 12.14 9.11 -2.89
C ARG A 9 10.64 9.01 -3.16
N ALA A 10 9.86 9.96 -2.65
CA ALA A 10 8.42 10.03 -2.92
C ALA A 10 8.12 10.27 -4.41
N GLN A 11 8.85 11.19 -5.05
CA GLN A 11 8.69 11.45 -6.48
C GLN A 11 9.15 10.27 -7.34
N SER A 12 10.25 9.62 -7.00
CA SER A 12 10.72 8.42 -7.71
C SER A 12 9.69 7.29 -7.64
N ALA A 13 9.04 7.06 -6.49
CA ALA A 13 7.97 6.09 -6.37
C ALA A 13 6.78 6.42 -7.31
N LEU A 14 6.37 7.68 -7.36
CA LEU A 14 5.32 8.14 -8.28
C LEU A 14 5.71 7.93 -9.76
N TRP A 15 6.97 8.17 -10.10
CA TRP A 15 7.49 7.92 -11.45
C TRP A 15 7.43 6.43 -11.82
N VAL A 16 7.79 5.53 -10.92
CA VAL A 16 7.69 4.08 -11.14
C VAL A 16 6.23 3.66 -11.41
N ILE A 17 5.29 4.20 -10.65
CA ILE A 17 3.85 3.91 -10.85
C ILE A 17 3.39 4.37 -12.23
N ARG A 18 3.80 5.56 -12.66
CA ARG A 18 3.43 6.12 -13.97
C ARG A 18 4.08 5.37 -15.13
N GLN A 19 5.34 4.95 -14.97
CA GLN A 19 6.10 4.28 -16.03
C GLN A 19 5.73 2.80 -16.19
N HIS A 20 5.39 2.12 -15.09
CA HIS A 20 5.15 0.67 -15.07
C HIS A 20 3.84 0.30 -14.36
N PRO A 21 2.68 0.80 -14.80
CA PRO A 21 1.41 0.61 -14.11
C PRO A 21 1.04 -0.87 -13.96
N GLY A 22 1.28 -1.69 -14.98
CA GLY A 22 0.99 -3.13 -14.92
C GLY A 22 1.84 -3.88 -13.88
N MET A 23 3.12 -3.54 -13.76
CA MET A 23 4.01 -4.14 -12.75
C MET A 23 3.60 -3.74 -11.34
N VAL A 24 3.23 -2.47 -11.13
CA VAL A 24 2.74 -2.02 -9.82
C VAL A 24 1.43 -2.69 -9.45
N LEU A 25 0.49 -2.82 -10.39
CA LEU A 25 -0.75 -3.55 -10.16
C LEU A 25 -0.48 -5.01 -9.80
N PHE A 26 0.44 -5.66 -10.50
CA PHE A 26 0.86 -7.02 -10.18
C PHE A 26 1.48 -7.11 -8.77
N ALA A 27 2.37 -6.18 -8.42
CA ALA A 27 3.01 -6.16 -7.10
C ALA A 27 1.99 -5.93 -5.96
N VAL A 28 0.97 -5.11 -6.19
CA VAL A 28 -0.10 -4.84 -5.20
C VAL A 28 -1.22 -5.89 -5.27
N SER A 29 -1.22 -6.78 -6.28
CA SER A 29 -2.30 -7.75 -6.51
C SER A 29 -2.62 -8.66 -5.30
N PRO A 30 -1.65 -9.14 -4.50
CA PRO A 30 -2.00 -9.96 -3.33
C PRO A 30 -2.83 -9.18 -2.30
N ALA A 31 -2.56 -7.89 -2.14
CA ALA A 31 -3.33 -7.01 -1.25
C ALA A 31 -4.76 -6.79 -1.77
N VAL A 32 -4.91 -6.57 -3.07
CA VAL A 32 -6.22 -6.38 -3.71
C VAL A 32 -7.05 -7.66 -3.60
N ILE A 33 -6.45 -8.83 -3.84
CA ILE A 33 -7.12 -10.13 -3.72
C ILE A 33 -7.58 -10.37 -2.27
N ALA A 34 -6.73 -10.09 -1.28
CA ALA A 34 -7.10 -10.23 0.12
C ALA A 34 -8.27 -9.31 0.50
N LEU A 35 -8.23 -8.04 0.07
CA LEU A 35 -9.31 -7.07 0.30
C LEU A 35 -10.62 -7.50 -0.36
N ALA A 36 -10.57 -7.90 -1.63
CA ALA A 36 -11.75 -8.37 -2.36
C ALA A 36 -12.33 -9.63 -1.71
N GLY A 37 -11.48 -10.57 -1.30
CA GLY A 37 -11.89 -11.78 -0.57
C GLY A 37 -12.57 -11.42 0.75
N VAL A 38 -11.94 -10.58 1.58
CA VAL A 38 -12.54 -10.19 2.87
C VAL A 38 -13.84 -9.44 2.69
N TRP A 39 -13.93 -8.57 1.69
CA TRP A 39 -15.17 -7.87 1.36
C TRP A 39 -16.28 -8.86 0.99
N TRP A 40 -15.99 -9.85 0.16
CA TRP A 40 -16.97 -10.84 -0.28
C TRP A 40 -17.47 -11.75 0.85
N PHE A 41 -16.56 -12.20 1.74
CA PHE A 41 -16.90 -13.18 2.78
C PHE A 41 -17.34 -12.58 4.12
N PHE A 42 -16.81 -11.41 4.49
CA PHE A 42 -17.04 -10.81 5.80
C PHE A 42 -17.74 -9.43 5.71
N GLY A 43 -17.83 -8.85 4.52
CA GLY A 43 -18.52 -7.58 4.29
C GLY A 43 -17.61 -6.34 4.38
N VAL A 44 -18.20 -5.18 4.09
CA VAL A 44 -17.48 -3.90 3.91
C VAL A 44 -16.75 -3.46 5.19
N GLY A 45 -17.36 -3.65 6.36
CA GLY A 45 -16.77 -3.23 7.64
C GLY A 45 -15.41 -3.88 7.90
N TRP A 46 -15.32 -5.20 7.70
CA TRP A 46 -14.07 -5.94 7.86
C TRP A 46 -13.03 -5.61 6.78
N ALA A 47 -13.47 -5.41 5.53
CA ALA A 47 -12.58 -4.97 4.46
C ALA A 47 -11.98 -3.58 4.73
N ALA A 48 -12.77 -2.65 5.27
CA ALA A 48 -12.30 -1.31 5.65
C ALA A 48 -11.25 -1.38 6.76
N LEU A 49 -11.47 -2.19 7.81
CA LEU A 49 -10.49 -2.41 8.87
C LEU A 49 -9.19 -3.02 8.33
N LEU A 50 -9.30 -4.01 7.44
CA LEU A 50 -8.14 -4.60 6.78
C LEU A 50 -7.36 -3.55 5.98
N LEU A 51 -8.05 -2.73 5.17
CA LEU A 51 -7.43 -1.68 4.37
C LEU A 51 -6.65 -0.69 5.24
N ILE A 52 -7.26 -0.24 6.34
CA ILE A 52 -6.59 0.63 7.32
C ILE A 52 -5.33 -0.05 7.87
N GLY A 53 -5.44 -1.32 8.28
CA GLY A 53 -4.32 -2.12 8.76
C GLY A 53 -3.19 -2.24 7.72
N MET A 54 -3.52 -2.45 6.45
CA MET A 54 -2.54 -2.53 5.36
C MET A 54 -1.82 -1.21 5.11
N VAL A 55 -2.54 -0.08 5.13
CA VAL A 55 -1.94 1.25 4.94
C VAL A 55 -1.02 1.61 6.10
N LEU A 56 -1.49 1.42 7.34
CA LEU A 56 -0.70 1.72 8.54
C LEU A 56 0.49 0.76 8.67
N GLY A 57 0.27 -0.54 8.50
CA GLY A 57 1.31 -1.57 8.57
C GLY A 57 2.35 -1.42 7.46
N GLY A 58 1.92 -1.18 6.21
CA GLY A 58 2.81 -0.92 5.09
C GLY A 58 3.62 0.36 5.28
N GLY A 59 2.98 1.45 5.72
CA GLY A 59 3.64 2.70 6.04
C GLY A 59 4.67 2.54 7.16
N ALA A 60 4.32 1.84 8.24
CA ALA A 60 5.21 1.52 9.34
C ALA A 60 6.40 0.65 8.89
N ALA A 61 6.17 -0.40 8.08
CA ALA A 61 7.24 -1.24 7.55
C ALA A 61 8.24 -0.44 6.69
N VAL A 62 7.75 0.51 5.89
CA VAL A 62 8.62 1.44 5.13
C VAL A 62 9.34 2.42 6.06
N LEU A 63 8.75 2.81 7.18
CA LEU A 63 9.37 3.65 8.23
C LEU A 63 10.46 2.93 9.02
N MET A 64 10.26 1.66 9.35
CA MET A 64 11.20 0.86 10.12
C MET A 64 12.43 0.46 9.31
N LYS A 65 12.32 0.35 7.99
CA LYS A 65 13.45 0.05 7.09
C LYS A 65 14.31 1.29 6.73
N ARG A 66 14.30 2.34 7.54
CA ARG A 66 15.02 3.62 7.30
C ARG A 66 16.07 3.86 8.35
#